data_AF-A0A7R9PDZ6-F1
#
_entry.id   AF-A0A7R9PDZ6-F1
#
_cell.length_a   1.000
_cell.length_b   1.000
_cell.length_c   1.000
_cell.angle_alpha   90.00
_cell.angle_beta   90.00
_cell.angle_gamma   90.00
#
_symmetry.space_group_name_H-M   'P 1'
#
loop_
_entity.id
_entity.type
_entity.pdbx_description
1 polymer ?
#
loop_
_entity_poly.entity_id
_entity_poly.type
_entity_poly.pdbx_seq_one_letter_code
_entity_poly.pdbx_strand_id
1 'polypeptide(L)'
;VLRALIGLNEFSPNSEFLAEAGQLTCSDEAPTQSVCGNIVFLFTGFDSQQLNETMLPVILGHTPAGASTRQIIHYGQEVKSGYFRQYDHGSLENVLKYGSLDPPDYDLSKVNAPVALHYSNNDWLASPTDVDALESELPNVIGKFLVPLDQIQPYRLLVGY
;
A
#
# COMPACT_ATOMS: atom_id res chain seq x y z
N VAL A 1 7.11 21.02 0.03
CA VAL A 1 5.63 20.98 -0.13
C VAL A 1 5.04 19.73 0.50
N LEU A 2 5.37 18.51 0.04
CA LEU A 2 4.77 17.26 0.57
C LEU A 2 4.89 17.11 2.11
N ARG A 3 6.09 17.25 2.68
CA ARG A 3 6.31 17.21 4.14
C ARG A 3 5.48 18.20 4.96
N ALA A 4 5.08 19.32 4.37
CA ALA A 4 4.22 20.30 5.06
C ALA A 4 2.75 19.86 5.12
N LEU A 5 2.33 18.97 4.21
CA LEU A 5 0.96 18.45 4.12
C LEU A 5 0.76 17.18 4.94
N ILE A 6 1.73 16.27 4.93
CA ILE A 6 1.60 14.92 5.52
C ILE A 6 2.38 14.72 6.83
N GLY A 7 2.87 15.80 7.45
CA GLY A 7 3.68 15.78 8.66
C GLY A 7 5.16 15.47 8.40
N LEU A 8 5.99 15.51 9.46
CA LEU A 8 7.44 15.26 9.38
C LEU A 8 7.86 13.85 9.82
N ASN A 9 7.08 13.22 10.71
CA ASN A 9 7.49 12.00 11.39
C ASN A 9 6.56 10.84 11.04
N GLU A 10 5.28 10.97 11.39
CA GLU A 10 4.27 9.92 11.25
C GLU A 10 3.14 10.40 10.32
N PHE A 11 2.73 9.52 9.43
CA PHE A 11 1.60 9.66 8.54
C PHE A 11 0.45 8.76 9.02
N SER A 12 -0.73 9.35 9.15
CA SER A 12 -1.98 8.66 9.47
C SER A 12 -1.93 7.76 10.72
N PRO A 13 -1.55 8.29 11.89
CA PRO A 13 -1.51 7.53 13.15
C PRO A 13 -2.90 7.01 13.57
N ASN A 14 -2.95 5.85 14.22
CA ASN A 14 -4.14 5.40 14.94
C ASN A 14 -4.03 5.81 16.42
N SER A 15 -4.73 6.87 16.82
CA SER A 15 -4.84 7.20 18.24
C SER A 15 -5.99 6.41 18.87
N GLU A 16 -5.90 6.14 20.17
CA GLU A 16 -6.96 5.46 20.93
C GLU A 16 -8.33 6.14 20.75
N PHE A 17 -8.33 7.48 20.73
CA PHE A 17 -9.53 8.27 20.44
C PHE A 17 -10.12 8.01 19.04
N LEU A 18 -9.28 7.93 18.00
CA LEU A 18 -9.74 7.66 16.63
C LEU A 18 -10.24 6.22 16.49
N ALA A 19 -9.57 5.26 17.14
CA ALA A 19 -9.99 3.87 17.18
C ALA A 19 -11.36 3.70 17.86
N GLU A 20 -11.57 4.31 19.03
CA GLU A 20 -12.85 4.29 19.74
C GLU A 20 -13.96 4.98 18.93
N ALA A 21 -13.66 6.14 18.34
CA ALA A 21 -14.61 6.85 17.48
C ALA A 21 -14.99 6.00 16.26
N GLY A 22 -14.03 5.32 15.64
CA GLY A 22 -14.26 4.38 14.54
C GLY A 22 -15.14 3.20 14.95
N GLN A 23 -14.86 2.58 16.09
CA GLN A 23 -15.67 1.47 16.61
C GLN A 23 -17.14 1.87 16.85
N LEU A 24 -17.37 3.07 17.39
CA LEU A 24 -18.71 3.56 17.66
C LEU A 24 -19.44 3.96 16.37
N THR A 25 -18.81 4.76 15.51
CA THR A 25 -19.43 5.32 14.31
C THR A 25 -19.53 4.33 13.15
N CYS A 26 -18.74 3.27 13.16
CA CYS A 26 -18.77 2.22 12.15
C CYS A 26 -19.46 0.95 12.62
N SER A 27 -20.08 0.97 13.81
CA SER A 27 -20.85 -0.14 14.37
C SER A 27 -21.92 -0.64 13.41
N ASP A 28 -22.29 -1.91 13.57
CA ASP A 28 -23.27 -2.54 12.71
C ASP A 28 -24.62 -1.80 12.77
N GLU A 29 -25.25 -1.63 11.61
CA GLU A 29 -26.49 -0.84 11.42
C GLU A 29 -26.39 0.66 11.77
N ALA A 30 -25.20 1.18 12.08
CA ALA A 30 -25.02 2.61 12.34
C ALA A 30 -25.36 3.42 11.08
N PRO A 31 -26.03 4.58 11.19
CA PRO A 31 -26.32 5.45 10.04
C PRO A 31 -25.07 5.87 9.24
N THR A 32 -23.90 5.84 9.89
CA THR A 32 -22.59 6.21 9.35
C THR A 32 -21.77 5.03 8.79
N GLN A 33 -22.26 3.78 8.85
CA GLN A 33 -21.54 2.58 8.40
C GLN A 33 -21.13 2.66 6.93
N SER A 34 -21.97 3.21 6.06
CA SER A 34 -21.64 3.43 4.64
C SER A 34 -20.50 4.44 4.44
N VAL A 35 -20.38 5.45 5.31
CA VAL A 35 -19.26 6.40 5.29
C VAL A 35 -17.97 5.67 5.68
N CYS A 36 -18.04 4.79 6.68
CA CYS A 36 -16.91 3.96 7.10
C CYS A 36 -16.40 3.03 6.01
N GLY A 37 -17.30 2.39 5.25
CA GLY A 37 -16.92 1.61 4.06
C GLY A 37 -16.14 2.46 3.05
N ASN A 38 -16.59 3.68 2.78
CA ASN A 38 -15.89 4.60 1.87
C ASN A 38 -14.51 5.02 2.38
N ILE A 39 -14.33 5.20 3.70
CA ILE A 39 -13.01 5.49 4.29
C ILE A 39 -12.04 4.35 4.01
N VAL A 40 -12.48 3.08 4.13
CA VAL A 40 -11.65 1.92 3.78
C VAL A 40 -11.29 1.93 2.29
N PHE A 41 -12.24 2.25 1.41
CA PHE A 41 -12.01 2.30 -0.03
C PHE A 41 -11.04 3.41 -0.46
N LEU A 42 -10.92 4.52 0.27
CA LEU A 42 -9.94 5.57 -0.04
C LEU A 42 -8.49 5.07 0.02
N PHE A 43 -8.21 4.10 0.90
CA PHE A 43 -6.87 3.55 1.07
C PHE A 43 -6.62 2.29 0.26
N THR A 44 -7.68 1.57 -0.07
CA THR A 44 -7.56 0.20 -0.57
C THR A 44 -8.21 -0.04 -1.92
N GLY A 45 -8.94 0.94 -2.48
CA GLY A 45 -9.70 0.75 -3.72
C GLY A 45 -11.16 0.35 -3.45
N PHE A 46 -12.04 0.68 -4.40
CA PHE A 46 -13.49 0.51 -4.23
C PHE A 46 -13.92 -0.93 -4.52
N ASP A 47 -14.46 -1.61 -3.51
CA ASP A 47 -15.07 -2.93 -3.65
C ASP A 47 -16.09 -3.18 -2.54
N SER A 48 -17.31 -2.66 -2.73
CA SER A 48 -18.40 -2.79 -1.78
C SER A 48 -19.03 -4.17 -1.73
N GLN A 49 -18.89 -5.00 -2.78
CA GLN A 49 -19.51 -6.33 -2.80
C GLN A 49 -18.73 -7.33 -1.94
N GLN A 50 -17.42 -7.12 -1.80
CA GLN A 50 -16.54 -8.03 -1.09
C GLN A 50 -16.26 -7.59 0.35
N LEU A 51 -16.70 -6.38 0.73
CA LEU A 51 -16.50 -5.83 2.07
C LEU A 51 -17.51 -6.43 3.04
N ASN A 52 -17.03 -7.15 4.05
CA ASN A 52 -17.85 -7.53 5.18
C ASN A 52 -18.07 -6.30 6.09
N GLU A 53 -19.19 -5.61 5.92
CA GLU A 53 -19.50 -4.38 6.65
C GLU A 53 -19.58 -4.58 8.17
N THR A 54 -19.92 -5.78 8.65
CA THR A 54 -19.92 -6.10 10.09
C THR A 54 -18.51 -6.07 10.71
N MET A 55 -17.47 -6.17 9.90
CA MET A 55 -16.07 -6.09 10.32
C MET A 55 -15.52 -4.65 10.32
N LEU A 56 -16.26 -3.66 9.80
CA LEU A 56 -15.80 -2.27 9.75
C LEU A 56 -15.36 -1.68 11.09
N PRO A 57 -16.04 -1.92 12.23
CA PRO A 57 -15.58 -1.44 13.54
C PRO A 57 -14.18 -1.97 13.89
N VAL A 58 -13.93 -3.24 13.58
CA VAL A 58 -12.66 -3.90 13.88
C VAL A 58 -11.58 -3.37 12.94
N ILE A 59 -11.88 -3.29 11.65
CA ILE A 59 -10.94 -2.81 10.62
C ILE A 59 -10.51 -1.38 10.93
N LEU A 60 -11.46 -0.45 11.12
CA LEU A 60 -11.16 0.97 11.35
C LEU A 60 -10.68 1.25 12.77
N GLY A 61 -10.98 0.37 13.73
CA GLY A 61 -10.35 0.41 15.05
C GLY A 61 -8.85 0.11 15.01
N HIS A 62 -8.36 -0.60 13.99
CA HIS A 62 -6.95 -1.02 13.88
C HIS A 62 -6.19 -0.41 12.69
N THR A 63 -6.92 0.14 11.71
CA THR A 63 -6.39 0.63 10.44
C THR A 63 -6.83 2.06 10.19
N PRO A 64 -5.92 2.96 9.79
CA PRO A 64 -4.50 2.74 9.53
C PRO A 64 -3.66 2.71 10.80
N ALA A 65 -2.70 1.78 10.91
CA ALA A 65 -1.84 1.64 12.10
C ALA A 65 -0.68 2.65 12.20
N GLY A 66 -0.68 3.69 11.34
CA GLY A 66 0.43 4.62 11.18
C GLY A 66 1.54 4.12 10.27
N ALA A 67 2.24 5.06 9.63
CA ALA A 67 3.45 4.81 8.85
C ALA A 67 4.42 6.00 9.01
N SER A 68 5.70 5.83 8.69
CA SER A 68 6.59 6.99 8.62
C SER A 68 6.19 7.89 7.45
N THR A 69 6.18 9.22 7.66
CA THR A 69 6.09 10.19 6.57
C THR A 69 7.12 9.91 5.47
N ARG A 70 8.32 9.47 5.88
CA ARG A 70 9.41 9.15 4.95
C ARG A 70 9.04 7.99 4.01
N GLN A 71 8.28 7.02 4.48
CA GLN A 71 7.79 5.90 3.66
C GLN A 71 6.88 6.40 2.54
N ILE A 72 5.92 7.28 2.85
CA ILE A 72 5.00 7.84 1.85
C ILE A 72 5.74 8.70 0.82
N ILE A 73 6.75 9.45 1.27
CA ILE A 73 7.60 10.22 0.36
C ILE A 73 8.39 9.29 -0.57
N HIS A 74 8.90 8.16 -0.06
CA HIS A 74 9.61 7.17 -0.87
C HIS A 74 8.69 6.60 -1.95
N TYR A 75 7.47 6.16 -1.62
CA TYR A 75 6.52 5.70 -2.64
C TYR A 75 6.27 6.77 -3.71
N GLY A 76 6.16 8.04 -3.31
CA GLY A 76 6.07 9.15 -4.27
C GLY A 76 7.32 9.32 -5.16
N GLN A 77 8.51 9.01 -4.66
CA GLN A 77 9.76 9.01 -5.45
C GLN A 77 9.79 7.85 -6.45
N GLU A 78 9.34 6.66 -6.05
CA GLU A 78 9.24 5.49 -6.92
C GLU A 78 8.24 5.75 -8.06
N VAL A 79 7.04 6.22 -7.74
CA VAL A 79 6.01 6.58 -8.75
C VAL A 79 6.53 7.66 -9.71
N LYS A 80 7.22 8.68 -9.21
CA LYS A 80 7.74 9.76 -10.04
C LYS A 80 8.91 9.32 -10.93
N SER A 81 9.79 8.46 -10.41
CA SER A 81 10.99 8.04 -11.12
C SER A 81 10.74 6.87 -12.08
N GLY A 82 9.79 6.00 -11.77
CA GLY A 82 9.52 4.76 -12.49
C GLY A 82 10.52 3.63 -12.19
N TYR A 83 11.30 3.75 -11.12
CA TYR A 83 12.33 2.78 -10.76
C TYR A 83 12.14 2.26 -9.34
N PHE A 84 12.41 0.98 -9.14
CA PHE A 84 12.48 0.36 -7.82
C PHE A 84 13.88 0.57 -7.22
N ARG A 85 14.01 1.59 -6.37
CA ARG A 85 15.32 2.06 -5.88
C ARG A 85 15.28 2.63 -4.48
N GLN A 86 16.47 2.83 -3.91
CA GLN A 86 16.61 3.41 -2.58
C GLN A 86 16.07 4.85 -2.51
N TYR A 87 15.80 5.30 -1.29
CA TYR A 87 15.27 6.64 -1.01
C TYR A 87 16.16 7.75 -1.60
N ASP A 88 15.58 8.67 -2.37
CA ASP A 88 16.30 9.83 -2.89
C ASP A 88 16.43 10.92 -1.81
N HIS A 89 17.66 11.14 -1.36
CA HIS A 89 17.99 12.16 -0.38
C HIS A 89 18.29 13.55 -0.97
N GLY A 90 18.31 13.67 -2.30
CA GLY A 90 18.84 14.80 -3.04
C GLY A 90 20.33 14.63 -3.35
N SER A 91 20.78 15.20 -4.47
CA SER A 91 22.07 14.86 -5.11
C SER A 91 23.28 14.93 -4.18
N LEU A 92 23.40 15.96 -3.34
CA LEU A 92 24.54 16.09 -2.41
C LEU A 92 24.55 14.97 -1.37
N GLU A 93 23.40 14.70 -0.77
CA GLU A 93 23.26 13.69 0.28
C GLU A 93 23.33 12.27 -0.30
N ASN A 94 22.87 12.06 -1.54
CA ASN A 94 23.06 10.80 -2.26
C ASN A 94 24.55 10.53 -2.51
N VAL A 95 25.35 11.54 -2.89
CA VAL A 95 26.80 11.34 -3.06
C VAL A 95 27.44 10.94 -1.73
N LEU A 96 27.03 11.57 -0.62
CA LEU A 96 27.56 11.22 0.71
C LEU A 96 27.16 9.82 1.17
N LYS A 97 25.94 9.37 0.85
CA LYS A 97 25.40 8.07 1.29
C LYS A 97 25.71 6.90 0.35
N TYR A 98 25.63 7.15 -0.94
CA TYR A 98 25.64 6.14 -2.00
C TYR A 98 26.86 6.26 -2.91
N GLY A 99 27.57 7.39 -2.89
CA GLY A 99 28.68 7.66 -3.81
C GLY A 99 28.23 8.05 -5.23
N SER A 100 26.94 8.27 -5.45
CA SER A 100 26.33 8.62 -6.73
C SER A 100 25.34 9.78 -6.59
N LEU A 101 25.06 10.50 -7.67
CA LEU A 101 24.07 11.59 -7.67
C LEU A 101 22.64 11.08 -7.48
N ASP A 102 22.34 9.92 -8.07
CA ASP A 102 21.06 9.23 -8.00
C ASP A 102 21.15 8.04 -7.05
N PRO A 103 20.06 7.67 -6.35
CA PRO A 103 20.05 6.48 -5.51
C PRO A 103 20.14 5.20 -6.35
N PRO A 104 20.82 4.15 -5.85
CA PRO A 104 20.97 2.90 -6.56
C PRO A 104 19.66 2.10 -6.59
N ASP A 105 19.43 1.40 -7.71
CA ASP A 105 18.31 0.47 -7.89
C ASP A 105 18.47 -0.79 -7.02
N TYR A 106 17.34 -1.37 -6.62
CA TYR A 106 17.34 -2.67 -5.97
C TYR A 106 17.53 -3.78 -7.02
N ASP A 107 18.56 -4.58 -6.83
CA ASP A 107 18.90 -5.66 -7.77
C ASP A 107 18.02 -6.89 -7.53
N LEU A 108 16.90 -6.97 -8.28
CA LEU A 108 15.93 -8.05 -8.19
C LEU A 108 16.51 -9.41 -8.63
N SER A 109 17.61 -9.44 -9.39
CA SER A 109 18.31 -10.69 -9.74
C SER A 109 18.88 -11.43 -8.52
N LYS A 110 19.01 -10.73 -7.38
CA LYS A 110 19.44 -11.32 -6.11
C LYS A 110 18.31 -12.00 -5.32
N VAL A 111 17.06 -11.87 -5.75
CA VAL A 111 15.89 -12.50 -5.12
C VAL A 111 15.81 -13.96 -5.56
N ASN A 112 16.62 -14.82 -4.95
CA ASN A 112 16.73 -16.24 -5.31
C ASN A 112 15.60 -17.12 -4.73
N ALA A 113 14.80 -16.58 -3.82
CA ALA A 113 13.68 -17.31 -3.23
C ALA A 113 12.62 -17.64 -4.30
N PRO A 114 11.94 -18.79 -4.22
CA PRO A 114 10.78 -19.07 -5.08
C PRO A 114 9.67 -18.04 -4.84
N VAL A 115 9.22 -17.36 -5.89
CA VAL A 115 8.16 -16.33 -5.81
C VAL A 115 6.91 -16.79 -6.55
N ALA A 116 5.76 -16.74 -5.90
CA ALA A 116 4.45 -16.90 -6.52
C ALA A 116 3.73 -15.54 -6.53
N LEU A 117 3.43 -15.02 -7.71
CA LEU A 117 2.78 -13.73 -7.90
C LEU A 117 1.26 -13.92 -7.98
N HIS A 118 0.51 -13.24 -7.11
CA HIS A 118 -0.95 -13.17 -7.17
C HIS A 118 -1.34 -11.73 -7.42
N TYR A 119 -2.16 -11.49 -8.44
CA TYR A 119 -2.56 -10.14 -8.84
C TYR A 119 -3.98 -10.10 -9.40
N SER A 120 -4.53 -8.90 -9.53
CA SER A 120 -5.88 -8.63 -10.02
C SER A 120 -5.83 -7.50 -11.05
N ASN A 121 -6.75 -7.52 -12.02
CA ASN A 121 -6.84 -6.47 -13.04
C ASN A 121 -7.25 -5.10 -12.47
N ASN A 122 -7.91 -5.10 -11.31
CA ASN A 122 -8.47 -3.89 -10.70
C ASN A 122 -7.69 -3.42 -9.46
N ASP A 123 -6.52 -3.99 -9.20
CA ASP A 123 -5.64 -3.57 -8.11
C ASP A 123 -4.99 -2.23 -8.45
N TRP A 124 -5.32 -1.19 -7.68
CA TRP A 124 -4.81 0.18 -7.93
C TRP A 124 -3.36 0.39 -7.49
N LEU A 125 -2.80 -0.51 -6.68
CA LEU A 125 -1.42 -0.43 -6.18
C LEU A 125 -0.48 -1.38 -6.93
N ALA A 126 -0.98 -2.55 -7.33
CA ALA A 126 -0.22 -3.58 -8.05
C ALA A 126 -0.85 -3.83 -9.42
N SER A 127 -0.66 -2.88 -10.34
CA SER A 127 -1.21 -3.00 -11.70
C SER A 127 -0.64 -4.22 -12.44
N PRO A 128 -1.40 -4.85 -13.36
CA PRO A 128 -0.87 -5.94 -14.18
C PRO A 128 0.45 -5.59 -14.88
N THR A 129 0.60 -4.35 -15.36
CA THR A 129 1.83 -3.88 -16.01
C THR A 129 3.03 -3.91 -15.08
N ASP A 130 2.85 -3.48 -13.82
CA ASP A 130 3.95 -3.48 -12.85
C ASP A 130 4.30 -4.90 -12.40
N VAL A 131 3.30 -5.79 -12.31
CA VAL A 131 3.50 -7.22 -12.01
C VAL A 131 4.23 -7.93 -13.15
N ASP A 132 3.90 -7.61 -14.41
CA ASP A 132 4.60 -8.12 -15.60
C ASP A 132 6.07 -7.68 -15.60
N ALA A 133 6.34 -6.41 -15.26
CA ALA A 133 7.70 -5.90 -15.13
C ALA A 133 8.48 -6.63 -14.03
N LEU A 134 7.88 -6.77 -12.84
CA LEU A 134 8.46 -7.49 -11.72
C LEU A 134 8.78 -8.96 -12.05
N GLU A 135 7.86 -9.67 -12.71
CA GLU A 135 8.06 -11.04 -13.15
C GLU A 135 9.28 -11.16 -14.07
N SER A 136 9.48 -10.20 -14.98
CA SER A 136 10.58 -10.22 -15.94
C SER A 136 11.97 -10.02 -15.32
N GLU A 137 12.03 -9.40 -14.14
CA GLU A 137 13.29 -9.12 -13.42
C GLU A 137 13.61 -10.18 -12.36
N LEU A 138 12.62 -10.94 -11.89
CA LEU A 138 12.81 -11.97 -10.87
C LEU A 138 13.36 -13.28 -11.47
N PRO A 139 14.42 -13.88 -10.89
CA PRO A 139 15.07 -15.07 -11.46
C PRO A 139 14.32 -16.38 -11.16
N ASN A 140 13.38 -16.40 -10.21
CA ASN A 140 12.76 -17.63 -9.71
C ASN A 140 11.25 -17.47 -9.45
N VAL A 141 10.50 -17.09 -10.48
CA VAL A 141 9.03 -17.07 -10.43
C VAL A 141 8.50 -18.48 -10.67
N ILE A 142 7.86 -19.06 -9.65
CA ILE A 142 7.28 -20.41 -9.71
C ILE A 142 5.82 -20.43 -10.17
N GLY A 143 5.20 -19.25 -10.25
CA GLY A 143 3.84 -19.12 -10.75
C GLY A 143 3.36 -17.68 -10.72
N LYS A 144 2.47 -17.36 -11.64
CA LYS A 144 1.79 -16.08 -11.74
C LYS A 144 0.30 -16.33 -11.93
N PHE A 145 -0.49 -15.86 -11.00
CA PHE A 145 -1.89 -16.21 -10.84
C PHE A 145 -2.74 -14.94 -10.86
N LEU A 146 -3.45 -14.75 -11.97
CA LEU A 146 -4.53 -13.77 -12.02
C LEU A 146 -5.68 -14.30 -11.17
N VAL A 147 -6.05 -13.58 -10.10
CA VAL A 147 -7.17 -13.99 -9.26
C VAL A 147 -8.47 -13.62 -9.98
N PRO A 148 -9.34 -14.59 -10.31
CA PRO A 148 -10.48 -14.41 -11.23
C PRO A 148 -11.67 -13.67 -10.58
N LEU A 149 -11.44 -12.98 -9.48
CA LEU A 149 -12.47 -12.17 -8.83
C LEU A 149 -12.33 -10.76 -9.40
N ASP A 150 -13.29 -10.39 -10.25
CA ASP A 150 -13.32 -9.15 -11.05
C ASP A 150 -13.19 -7.84 -10.24
N GLN A 151 -12.96 -7.87 -8.93
CA GLN A 151 -12.86 -6.67 -8.07
C GLN A 151 -11.79 -6.76 -6.96
N ILE A 152 -10.91 -7.78 -6.91
CA ILE A 152 -9.92 -7.84 -5.81
C ILE A 152 -9.02 -6.61 -5.80
N GLN A 153 -8.95 -6.04 -4.61
CA GLN A 153 -8.14 -4.92 -4.18
C GLN A 153 -7.12 -5.38 -3.11
N PRO A 154 -6.07 -4.58 -2.82
CA PRO A 154 -5.05 -4.88 -1.81
C PRO A 154 -5.58 -5.35 -0.46
N TYR A 155 -6.74 -4.85 -0.02
CA TYR A 155 -7.31 -5.23 1.28
C TYR A 155 -7.77 -6.69 1.33
N ARG A 156 -8.36 -7.24 0.27
CA ARG A 156 -8.95 -8.60 0.33
C ARG A 156 -7.89 -9.69 0.39
N LEU A 157 -6.68 -9.43 -0.14
CA LEU A 157 -5.52 -10.28 0.06
C LEU A 157 -5.09 -10.35 1.54
N LEU A 158 -5.35 -9.30 2.33
CA LEU A 158 -4.95 -9.20 3.74
C LEU A 158 -6.02 -9.71 4.72
N VAL A 159 -7.31 -9.48 4.44
CA VAL A 159 -8.40 -9.91 5.34
C VAL A 159 -8.94 -11.31 5.07
N GLY A 160 -8.50 -11.98 4.00
CA GLY A 160 -8.79 -13.38 3.74
C GLY A 160 -10.19 -13.65 3.20
N TYR A 161 -10.38 -14.91 2.78
CA TYR A 161 -11.58 -15.46 2.13
C TYR A 161 -12.77 -15.63 3.08
#